data_AF-A0A9D2RJ79-F1
#
_entry.id   AF-A0A9D2RJ79-F1
#
_cell.length_a   1.000
_cell.length_b   1.000
_cell.length_c   1.000
_cell.angle_alpha   90.00
_cell.angle_beta   90.00
_cell.angle_gamma   90.00
#
_symmetry.space_group_name_H-M   'P 1'
#
loop_
_entity.id
_entity.type
_entity.pdbx_description
1 polymer ?
#
loop_
_entity_poly.entity_id
_entity_poly.type
_entity_poly.pdbx_seq_one_letter_code
_entity_poly.pdbx_strand_id
1 'polypeptide(L)'
;MLDSTATLIWLFSFTAIFAIAGVWYARRAQDSLEDYVIARNSQSATATILTLLASSLGAWILFSPAEAATFGGIGAVIGYAVGSMSPRFVMMPLGQRMRELIPEG
;
A
#
# COMPACT_ATOMS: atom_id res chain seq x y z
N MET A 1 20.13 -21.48 -9.48
CA MET A 1 18.71 -21.67 -9.13
C MET A 1 18.68 -22.09 -7.68
N LEU A 2 17.84 -21.49 -6.84
CA LEU A 2 17.70 -21.92 -5.44
C LEU A 2 17.14 -23.34 -5.40
N ASP A 3 17.62 -24.15 -4.47
CA ASP A 3 17.05 -25.48 -4.23
C ASP A 3 15.57 -25.37 -3.87
N SER A 4 14.74 -26.34 -4.28
CA SER A 4 13.30 -26.34 -4.03
C SER A 4 13.01 -26.31 -2.54
N THR A 5 13.81 -27.03 -1.75
CA THR A 5 13.73 -27.03 -0.28
C THR A 5 14.01 -25.64 0.29
N ALA A 6 15.09 -24.99 -0.16
CA ALA A 6 15.44 -23.64 0.28
C ALA A 6 14.35 -22.62 -0.07
N THR A 7 13.75 -22.74 -1.25
CA THR A 7 12.65 -21.85 -1.70
C THR A 7 11.43 -21.99 -0.80
N LEU A 8 11.04 -23.21 -0.46
CA LEU A 8 9.92 -23.46 0.45
C LEU A 8 10.20 -22.92 1.86
N ILE A 9 11.41 -23.15 2.37
CA ILE A 9 11.82 -22.64 3.69
C ILE A 9 11.68 -21.12 3.73
N TRP A 10 12.21 -20.40 2.73
CA TRP A 10 12.11 -18.95 2.67
C TRP A 10 10.66 -18.47 2.58
N LEU A 11 9.85 -19.07 1.69
CA LEU A 11 8.45 -18.70 1.53
C LEU A 11 7.69 -18.84 2.86
N PHE A 12 7.75 -20.01 3.50
CA PHE A 12 7.06 -20.24 4.76
C PHE A 12 7.58 -19.34 5.88
N SER A 13 8.90 -19.11 5.95
CA SER A 13 9.50 -18.25 6.97
C SER A 13 9.01 -16.81 6.84
N PHE A 14 9.05 -16.23 5.65
CA PHE A 14 8.57 -14.86 5.43
C PHE A 14 7.07 -14.74 5.70
N THR A 15 6.25 -15.66 5.17
CA THR A 15 4.81 -15.66 5.43
C THR A 15 4.50 -15.77 6.92
N ALA A 16 5.19 -16.65 7.65
CA ALA A 16 5.01 -16.81 9.09
C ALA A 16 5.40 -15.54 9.86
N ILE A 17 6.54 -14.92 9.52
CA ILE A 17 7.00 -13.67 10.17
C ILE A 17 5.96 -12.56 9.98
N PHE A 18 5.49 -12.33 8.75
CA PHE A 18 4.47 -11.31 8.47
C PHE A 18 3.14 -11.62 9.16
N ALA A 19 2.71 -12.89 9.14
CA ALA A 19 1.47 -13.31 9.80
C ALA A 19 1.55 -13.11 11.33
N ILE A 20 2.64 -13.51 11.97
CA ILE A 20 2.85 -13.35 13.42
C ILE A 20 2.90 -11.87 13.78
N ALA A 21 3.65 -11.05 13.05
CA ALA A 21 3.72 -9.61 13.27
C ALA A 21 2.34 -8.95 13.13
N GLY A 22 1.59 -9.32 12.09
CA GLY A 22 0.22 -8.82 11.85
C GLY A 22 -0.74 -9.20 12.98
N VAL A 23 -0.74 -10.47 13.41
CA VAL A 23 -1.58 -10.94 14.52
C VAL A 23 -1.19 -10.27 15.84
N TRP A 24 0.10 -10.09 16.10
CA TRP A 24 0.57 -9.43 17.32
C TRP A 24 0.15 -7.97 17.38
N TYR A 25 0.22 -7.25 16.26
CA TYR A 25 -0.27 -5.87 16.14
C TYR A 25 -1.79 -5.80 16.31
N ALA A 26 -2.54 -6.66 15.60
CA ALA A 26 -4.00 -6.70 15.66
C ALA A 26 -4.54 -7.02 17.07
N ARG A 27 -3.84 -7.86 17.83
CA ARG A 27 -4.23 -8.18 19.22
C ARG A 27 -4.08 -7.01 20.18
N ARG A 28 -3.25 -6.02 19.86
CA ARG A 28 -3.07 -4.80 20.66
C ARG A 28 -4.09 -3.71 20.34
N ALA A 29 -4.66 -3.73 19.14
CA ALA A 29 -5.74 -2.84 18.73
C ALA A 29 -7.10 -3.42 19.19
N GLN A 30 -7.42 -3.22 20.48
CA GLN A 30 -8.76 -3.49 21.03
C GLN A 30 -9.62 -2.23 20.82
N ASP A 31 -9.86 -1.89 19.56
CA ASP A 31 -10.69 -0.74 19.19
C ASP A 31 -12.14 -1.18 18.97
N SER A 32 -13.10 -0.27 19.17
CA SER A 32 -14.51 -0.55 18.92
C SER A 32 -14.75 -0.89 17.43
N LEU A 33 -15.88 -1.53 17.08
CA LEU A 33 -16.21 -1.82 15.67
C LEU A 33 -16.20 -0.54 14.81
N GLU A 34 -16.64 0.56 15.39
CA GLU A 34 -16.71 1.86 14.75
C GLU A 34 -15.31 2.45 14.53
N ASP A 35 -14.41 2.30 15.50
CA ASP A 35 -13.00 2.67 15.36
C ASP A 35 -12.26 1.79 14.33
N TYR A 36 -12.61 0.50 14.24
CA TYR A 36 -12.04 -0.39 13.22
C TYR A 36 -12.49 -0.01 11.80
N VAL A 37 -13.75 0.41 11.63
CA VAL A 37 -14.31 0.76 10.32
C VAL A 37 -13.96 2.19 9.90
N ILE A 38 -14.03 3.15 10.81
CA ILE A 38 -13.87 4.58 10.50
C ILE A 38 -12.42 5.03 10.73
N ALA A 39 -11.76 4.52 11.78
CA ALA A 39 -10.38 4.83 12.16
C ALA A 39 -10.04 6.34 12.06
N ARG A 40 -10.98 7.20 12.46
CA ARG A 40 -11.01 8.62 12.09
C ARG A 40 -9.83 9.40 12.68
N ASN A 41 -8.97 9.96 11.83
CA ASN A 41 -7.75 10.68 12.24
C ASN A 41 -6.84 9.91 13.23
N SER A 42 -6.98 8.58 13.29
CA SER A 42 -6.18 7.73 14.20
C SER A 42 -4.74 7.54 13.69
N GLN A 43 -4.57 7.56 12.37
CA GLN A 43 -3.28 7.36 11.71
C GLN A 43 -2.64 8.68 11.32
N SER A 44 -1.32 8.78 11.48
CA SER A 44 -0.57 9.93 11.03
C SER A 44 -0.69 10.11 9.51
N ALA A 45 -0.51 11.34 9.03
CA ALA A 45 -0.51 11.64 7.60
C ALA A 45 0.54 10.80 6.85
N THR A 46 1.71 10.59 7.44
CA THR A 46 2.78 9.77 6.86
C THR A 46 2.40 8.30 6.78
N ALA A 47 1.83 7.72 7.84
CA ALA A 47 1.35 6.34 7.83
C ALA A 47 0.26 6.15 6.77
N THR A 48 -0.67 7.10 6.66
CA THR A 48 -1.75 7.07 5.65
C THR A 48 -1.18 7.11 4.23
N ILE A 49 -0.23 8.01 3.96
CA ILE A 49 0.45 8.12 2.66
C ILE A 49 1.18 6.82 2.33
N LEU A 50 1.93 6.25 3.28
CA LEU A 50 2.67 5.00 3.09
C LEU A 50 1.75 3.81 2.81
N THR A 51 0.64 3.68 3.53
CA THR A 51 -0.35 2.60 3.30
C THR A 51 -1.02 2.74 1.95
N LEU A 52 -1.39 3.96 1.55
CA LEU A 52 -1.95 4.24 0.23
C LEU A 52 -0.95 3.94 -0.89
N LEU A 53 0.32 4.34 -0.71
CA LEU A 53 1.43 4.03 -1.61
C LEU A 53 1.60 2.51 -1.77
N ALA A 54 1.72 1.79 -0.65
CA ALA A 54 1.90 0.35 -0.64
C ALA A 54 0.74 -0.38 -1.35
N SER A 55 -0.50 0.05 -1.09
CA SER A 55 -1.70 -0.54 -1.70
C SER A 55 -1.80 -0.25 -3.20
N SER A 56 -1.42 0.96 -3.62
CA SER A 56 -1.52 1.36 -5.03
C SER A 56 -0.41 0.78 -5.90
N LEU A 57 0.80 0.65 -5.36
CA LEU A 57 1.97 0.16 -6.10
C LEU A 57 2.10 -1.37 -6.04
N GLY A 58 1.72 -1.98 -4.91
CA GLY A 58 1.72 -3.42 -4.71
C GLY A 58 3.06 -4.10 -5.02
N ALA A 59 3.02 -5.41 -5.31
CA ALA A 59 4.19 -6.16 -5.76
C ALA A 59 4.60 -5.80 -7.20
N TRP A 60 3.69 -5.23 -7.99
CA TRP A 60 3.90 -4.90 -9.40
C TRP A 60 4.99 -3.87 -9.63
N ILE A 61 5.24 -3.00 -8.65
CA ILE A 61 6.35 -2.02 -8.71
C ILE A 61 7.72 -2.66 -8.90
N LEU A 62 7.89 -3.95 -8.58
CA LEU A 62 9.14 -4.68 -8.80
C LEU A 62 9.42 -4.95 -10.28
N PHE A 63 8.39 -4.98 -11.12
CA PHE A 63 8.50 -5.34 -12.54
C PHE A 63 8.11 -4.20 -13.47
N SER A 64 7.07 -3.41 -13.13
CA SER A 64 6.50 -2.40 -14.03
C SER A 64 7.49 -1.29 -14.47
N PRO A 65 8.36 -0.73 -13.61
CA PRO A 65 9.33 0.29 -14.05
C PRO A 65 10.43 -0.30 -14.94
N ALA A 66 10.89 -1.51 -14.63
CA ALA A 66 11.91 -2.19 -15.42
C ALA A 66 11.37 -2.55 -16.80
N GLU A 67 10.15 -3.09 -16.86
CA GLU A 67 9.42 -3.35 -18.10
C GLU A 67 9.25 -2.06 -18.92
N ALA A 68 8.74 -0.99 -18.30
CA ALA A 68 8.58 0.31 -18.96
C ALA A 68 9.91 0.85 -19.53
N ALA A 69 11.02 0.69 -18.79
CA ALA A 69 12.34 1.10 -19.25
C ALA A 69 12.81 0.31 -20.48
N THR A 70 12.48 -0.98 -20.58
CA THR A 70 12.88 -1.79 -21.73
C THR A 70 12.13 -1.45 -23.01
N PHE A 71 10.83 -1.15 -22.93
CA PHE A 71 10.01 -0.85 -24.12
C PHE A 71 10.02 0.62 -24.53
N GLY A 72 10.16 1.56 -23.59
CA GLY A 72 10.05 3.00 -23.86
C GLY A 72 11.11 3.86 -23.16
N GLY A 73 12.16 3.26 -22.60
CA GLY A 73 13.28 3.97 -21.98
C GLY A 73 12.87 4.83 -20.78
N ILE A 74 13.68 5.85 -20.49
CA ILE A 74 13.43 6.79 -19.38
C ILE A 74 12.09 7.52 -19.54
N GLY A 75 11.66 7.82 -20.78
CA GLY A 75 10.40 8.49 -21.04
C GLY A 75 9.19 7.70 -20.54
N ALA A 76 9.17 6.38 -20.77
CA ALA A 76 8.12 5.51 -20.27
C ALA A 76 8.15 5.34 -18.73
N VAL A 77 9.35 5.33 -18.12
CA VAL A 77 9.48 5.31 -16.65
C VAL A 77 8.91 6.58 -16.03
N ILE A 78 9.22 7.75 -16.60
CA ILE A 78 8.64 9.03 -16.15
C ILE A 78 7.13 9.03 -16.36
N GLY A 79 6.65 8.56 -17.52
CA GLY A 79 5.22 8.42 -17.80
C GLY A 79 4.50 7.51 -16.81
N TYR A 80 5.11 6.39 -16.43
CA TYR A 80 4.61 5.48 -15.40
C TYR A 80 4.57 6.14 -14.02
N ALA A 81 5.64 6.86 -13.64
CA ALA A 81 5.69 7.59 -12.37
C ALA A 81 4.59 8.68 -12.29
N VAL A 82 4.41 9.44 -13.37
CA VAL A 82 3.36 10.46 -13.44
C VAL A 82 1.97 9.83 -13.45
N GLY A 83 1.77 8.77 -14.23
CA GLY A 83 0.52 8.02 -14.31
C GLY A 83 0.13 7.41 -12.96
N SER A 84 1.08 6.81 -12.24
CA SER A 84 0.85 6.23 -10.91
C SER A 84 0.59 7.28 -9.82
N MET A 85 1.00 8.54 -10.02
CA MET A 85 0.63 9.65 -9.13
C MET A 85 -0.75 10.25 -9.44
N SER A 86 -1.27 10.09 -10.66
CA SER A 86 -2.53 10.70 -11.10
C SER A 86 -3.73 10.41 -10.18
N PRO A 87 -3.94 9.20 -9.61
CA PRO A 87 -5.07 8.97 -8.72
C PRO A 87 -4.97 9.80 -7.44
N ARG A 88 -3.75 10.07 -6.94
CA ARG A 88 -3.56 10.87 -5.72
C ARG A 88 -3.96 12.33 -5.93
N PHE A 89 -3.65 12.88 -7.11
CA PHE A 89 -4.07 14.24 -7.46
C PHE A 89 -5.59 14.36 -7.56
N VAL A 90 -6.28 13.32 -8.06
CA VAL A 90 -7.74 13.28 -8.11
C VAL A 90 -8.36 13.10 -6.72
N MET A 91 -7.72 12.29 -5.87
CA MET A 91 -8.20 12.03 -4.50
C MET A 91 -8.03 13.23 -3.56
N MET A 92 -7.18 14.21 -3.88
CA MET A 92 -7.00 15.41 -3.05
C MET A 92 -8.28 16.28 -2.98
N PRO A 93 -8.86 16.76 -4.10
CA PRO A 93 -10.13 17.50 -4.05
C PRO A 93 -11.32 16.62 -3.68
N LEU A 94 -11.32 15.35 -4.10
CA LEU A 94 -12.40 14.42 -3.75
C LEU A 94 -12.43 14.16 -2.24
N GLY A 95 -11.27 13.93 -1.63
CA GLY A 95 -11.14 13.72 -0.19
C GLY A 95 -11.52 14.94 0.63
N GLN A 96 -11.20 16.16 0.17
CA GLN A 96 -11.68 17.40 0.79
C GLN A 96 -13.21 17.50 0.75
N ARG A 97 -13.79 17.28 -0.44
CA ARG A 97 -15.24 17.36 -0.63
C ARG A 97 -16.01 16.30 0.16
N MET A 98 -15.45 15.08 0.27
CA MET A 98 -16.04 14.03 1.11
C MET A 98 -16.05 14.41 2.59
N ARG A 99 -14.97 15.02 3.10
CA ARG A 99 -14.89 15.50 4.49
C ARG A 99 -15.84 16.66 4.79
N GLU A 100 -16.13 17.50 3.80
CA GLU A 100 -17.11 18.58 3.95
C GLU A 100 -18.55 18.07 3.94
N LEU A 101 -18.87 17.13 3.05
CA LEU A 101 -20.23 16.59 2.89
C LEU A 101 -20.62 15.58 3.97
N ILE A 102 -19.65 14.82 4.47
CA ILE A 102 -19.87 13.80 5.48
C ILE A 102 -18.81 13.95 6.57
N PRO A 103 -18.93 15.00 7.41
CA PRO A 103 -17.91 15.31 8.39
C PRO A 103 -17.75 14.19 9.41
N GLU A 104 -18.80 13.47 9.77
CA GLU A 104 -18.76 12.43 10.81
C GLU A 104 -18.46 11.01 10.30
N GLY A 105 -18.43 10.78 8.99
CA GLY A 105 -18.25 9.45 8.38
C GLY A 105 -19.31 9.14 7.35
#